data_AF-A0A3D4P0A3-F1
#
_entry.id   AF-A0A3D4P0A3-F1
#
_cell.length_a   1.000
_cell.length_b   1.000
_cell.length_c   1.000
_cell.angle_alpha   90.00
_cell.angle_beta   90.00
_cell.angle_gamma   90.00
#
_symmetry.space_group_name_H-M   'P 1'
#
loop_
_entity.id
_entity.type
_entity.pdbx_description
1 polymer ?
#
loop_
_entity_poly.entity_id
_entity_poly.type
_entity_poly.pdbx_seq_one_letter_code
_entity_poly.pdbx_strand_id
1 'polypeptide(L)'
;MSTYIDAVAALVPAEVLALHSTILSLTTKTEQDQAGQSITTITDPGTLRWAFWSLIAVSIVLYIVRRLPTKDPWDILRVIIPPVAFVAWSMLQKATAFDAAFPGLREVDRTVIALFVAVIFGAIAKALADKADKEDSSRAGKKRP
;
A
#
# COMPACT_ATOMS: atom_id res chain seq x y z
N MET A 1 15.52 -7.16 2.99
CA MET A 1 14.61 -6.09 2.51
C MET A 1 13.39 -6.66 1.77
N SER A 2 13.57 -7.64 0.86
CA SER A 2 12.47 -8.29 0.12
C SER A 2 11.30 -8.75 1.01
N THR A 3 11.57 -9.46 2.10
CA THR A 3 10.51 -10.02 2.96
C THR A 3 9.54 -8.99 3.51
N TYR A 4 10.01 -7.80 3.89
CA TYR A 4 9.14 -6.73 4.38
C TYR A 4 8.37 -6.06 3.24
N ILE A 5 9.01 -5.90 2.08
CA ILE A 5 8.36 -5.37 0.87
C ILE A 5 7.22 -6.30 0.45
N ASP A 6 7.47 -7.62 0.44
CA ASP A 6 6.49 -8.64 0.06
C ASP A 6 5.34 -8.71 1.07
N ALA A 7 5.63 -8.60 2.37
CA ALA A 7 4.62 -8.59 3.42
C ALA A 7 3.69 -7.37 3.33
N VAL A 8 4.22 -6.18 3.02
CA VAL A 8 3.39 -4.97 2.85
C VAL A 8 2.66 -5.01 1.51
N ALA A 9 3.30 -5.49 0.44
CA ALA A 9 2.67 -5.66 -0.87
C ALA A 9 1.43 -6.57 -0.80
N ALA A 10 1.48 -7.64 0.01
CA ALA A 10 0.37 -8.56 0.21
C ALA A 10 -0.88 -7.90 0.85
N LEU A 11 -0.73 -6.75 1.51
CA LEU A 11 -1.83 -5.98 2.09
C LEU A 11 -2.43 -4.97 1.10
N VAL A 12 -1.77 -4.73 -0.04
CA VAL A 12 -2.22 -3.80 -1.08
C VAL A 12 -3.04 -4.58 -2.12
N PRO A 13 -4.19 -4.06 -2.57
CA PRO A 13 -4.93 -4.66 -3.68
C PRO A 13 -4.06 -4.75 -4.94
N ALA A 14 -4.08 -5.91 -5.61
CA ALA A 14 -3.22 -6.19 -6.77
C ALA A 14 -3.46 -5.19 -7.92
N GLU A 15 -4.69 -4.72 -8.06
CA GLU A 15 -5.11 -3.73 -9.05
C GLU A 15 -4.38 -2.39 -8.84
N VAL A 16 -4.15 -1.99 -7.58
CA VAL A 16 -3.44 -0.75 -7.23
C VAL A 16 -1.95 -0.89 -7.52
N LEU A 17 -1.36 -2.05 -7.23
CA LEU A 17 0.04 -2.33 -7.54
C LEU A 17 0.30 -2.33 -9.05
N ALA A 18 -0.60 -2.94 -9.83
CA ALA A 18 -0.51 -2.97 -11.28
C ALA A 18 -0.68 -1.58 -11.92
N LEU A 19 -1.60 -0.76 -11.40
CA LEU A 19 -1.75 0.61 -11.86
C LEU A 19 -0.52 1.45 -11.51
N HIS A 20 0.04 1.29 -10.30
CA HIS A 20 1.26 1.98 -9.89
C HIS A 20 2.46 1.63 -10.78
N SER A 21 2.70 0.34 -11.08
CA SER A 21 3.81 -0.06 -11.95
C SER A 21 3.67 0.49 -13.37
N THR A 22 2.44 0.49 -13.90
CA THR A 22 2.14 1.05 -15.22
C THR A 22 2.40 2.56 -15.26
N ILE A 23 1.96 3.29 -14.24
CA ILE A 23 2.19 4.74 -14.15
C ILE A 23 3.69 5.04 -14.06
N LEU A 24 4.43 4.31 -13.22
CA LEU A 24 5.88 4.49 -13.14
C LEU A 24 6.56 4.23 -14.49
N SER A 25 6.16 3.20 -15.23
CA SER A 25 6.71 2.93 -16.56
C SER A 25 6.45 4.06 -17.57
N LEU A 26 5.45 4.90 -17.33
CA LEU A 26 5.11 6.03 -18.20
C LEU A 26 5.75 7.35 -17.73
N THR A 27 5.98 7.52 -16.43
CA THR A 27 6.48 8.77 -15.82
C THR A 27 7.93 8.72 -15.35
N THR A 28 8.61 7.60 -15.59
CA THR A 28 10.03 7.42 -15.25
C THR A 28 10.79 6.85 -16.44
N LYS A 29 12.06 7.24 -16.57
CA LYS A 29 13.01 6.66 -17.50
C LYS A 29 14.13 6.02 -16.70
N THR A 30 14.43 4.76 -17.00
CA THR A 30 15.59 4.08 -16.45
C THR A 30 16.70 4.15 -17.47
N GLU A 31 17.73 4.93 -17.16
CA GLU A 31 18.94 5.00 -17.96
C GLU A 31 20.04 4.23 -17.24
N GLN A 32 20.84 3.46 -17.99
CA GLN A 32 22.06 2.86 -17.45
C GLN A 32 23.18 3.89 -17.52
N ASP A 33 23.74 4.23 -16.37
CA ASP A 33 24.97 5.03 -16.31
C ASP A 33 26.15 4.22 -16.89
N GLN A 34 27.23 4.90 -17.28
CA GLN A 34 28.44 4.29 -17.85
C GLN A 34 29.13 3.29 -16.90
N ALA A 35 28.76 3.29 -15.62
CA ALA A 35 29.18 2.32 -14.60
C ALA A 35 28.25 1.09 -14.46
N GLY A 36 27.24 0.93 -15.34
CA GLY A 36 26.28 -0.18 -15.30
C GLY A 36 25.22 -0.07 -14.20
N GLN A 37 25.09 1.11 -13.58
CA GLN A 37 24.16 1.38 -12.49
C GLN A 37 22.87 1.99 -13.06
N SER A 38 21.72 1.38 -12.74
CA SER A 38 20.41 1.83 -13.20
C SER A 38 20.01 3.12 -12.48
N ILE A 39 20.05 4.26 -13.19
CA ILE A 39 19.56 5.54 -12.68
C ILE A 39 18.14 5.74 -13.22
N THR A 40 17.17 5.70 -12.32
CA THR A 40 15.77 5.99 -12.66
C THR A 40 15.50 7.47 -12.45
N THR A 41 15.24 8.20 -13.53
CA THR A 41 14.92 9.62 -13.53
C THR A 41 13.41 9.80 -13.69
N ILE A 42 12.79 10.56 -12.78
CA ILE A 42 11.37 10.93 -12.85
C ILE A 42 11.23 12.02 -13.91
N THR A 43 10.48 11.77 -14.99
CA THR A 43 10.30 12.74 -16.08
C THR A 43 9.19 13.75 -15.77
N ASP A 44 8.12 13.29 -15.12
CA ASP A 44 6.90 14.07 -14.91
C ASP A 44 6.42 14.01 -13.44
N PRO A 45 7.08 14.75 -12.53
CA PRO A 45 6.77 14.70 -11.11
C PRO A 45 5.36 15.20 -10.78
N GLY A 46 4.79 16.11 -11.57
CA GLY A 46 3.42 16.61 -11.38
C GLY A 46 2.37 15.53 -11.59
N THR A 47 2.46 14.79 -12.69
CA THR A 47 1.56 13.67 -13.01
C THR A 47 1.70 12.54 -12.00
N LEU A 48 2.94 12.23 -11.61
CA LEU A 48 3.24 11.17 -10.67
C LEU A 48 2.72 11.48 -9.25
N ARG A 49 2.73 12.76 -8.85
CA ARG A 49 2.12 13.22 -7.58
C ARG A 49 0.60 13.08 -7.59
N TRP A 50 -0.07 13.45 -8.68
CA TRP A 50 -1.51 13.24 -8.83
C TRP A 50 -1.87 11.76 -8.81
N ALA A 51 -1.09 10.94 -9.51
CA ALA A 51 -1.25 9.49 -9.50
C ALA A 51 -1.17 8.89 -8.10
N PHE A 52 -0.24 9.35 -7.25
CA PHE A 52 -0.13 8.88 -5.86
C PHE A 52 -1.43 9.04 -5.08
N TRP A 53 -2.03 10.25 -5.12
CA TRP A 53 -3.29 10.52 -4.41
C TRP A 53 -4.48 9.79 -5.03
N SER A 54 -4.51 9.67 -6.36
CA SER A 54 -5.53 8.89 -7.06
C SER A 54 -5.45 7.41 -6.70
N LEU A 55 -4.25 6.83 -6.59
CA LEU A 55 -4.05 5.43 -6.20
C LEU A 55 -4.53 5.16 -4.76
N ILE A 56 -4.29 6.10 -3.84
CA ILE A 56 -4.84 6.04 -2.48
C ILE A 56 -6.37 6.02 -2.52
N ALA A 57 -6.98 6.93 -3.29
CA ALA A 57 -8.43 6.99 -3.44
C ALA A 57 -9.00 5.71 -4.06
N VAL A 58 -8.36 5.18 -5.11
CA VAL A 58 -8.75 3.90 -5.75
C VAL A 58 -8.64 2.73 -4.78
N SER A 59 -7.61 2.68 -3.94
CA SER A 59 -7.44 1.65 -2.91
C SER A 59 -8.61 1.64 -1.91
N ILE A 60 -9.03 2.83 -1.45
CA ILE A 60 -10.19 3.00 -0.58
C ILE A 60 -11.49 2.57 -1.29
N VAL A 61 -11.69 3.02 -2.53
CA VAL A 61 -12.90 2.70 -3.31
C VAL A 61 -13.02 1.20 -3.56
N LEU A 62 -11.94 0.52 -3.98
CA LEU A 62 -11.94 -0.92 -4.21
C LEU A 62 -12.29 -1.70 -2.94
N TYR A 63 -11.81 -1.25 -1.78
CA TYR A 63 -12.20 -1.84 -0.51
C TYR A 63 -13.70 -1.67 -0.24
N ILE A 64 -14.24 -0.46 -0.37
CA ILE A 64 -15.66 -0.14 -0.09
C ILE A 64 -16.59 -0.89 -1.05
N VAL A 65 -16.24 -0.95 -2.34
CA VAL A 65 -17.03 -1.66 -3.37
C VAL A 65 -17.11 -3.16 -3.06
N ARG A 66 -16.01 -3.74 -2.56
CA ARG A 66 -15.96 -5.16 -2.18
C ARG A 66 -16.61 -5.45 -0.84
N ARG A 67 -16.68 -4.46 0.06
CA ARG A 67 -17.25 -4.60 1.40
C ARG A 67 -17.90 -3.30 1.86
N LEU A 68 -19.23 -3.25 1.77
CA LEU A 68 -20.02 -2.14 2.31
C LEU A 68 -19.76 -2.03 3.83
N PRO A 69 -19.28 -0.88 4.32
CA PRO A 69 -18.95 -0.72 5.72
C PRO A 69 -20.20 -0.84 6.59
N THR A 70 -20.16 -1.70 7.61
CA THR A 70 -21.11 -1.61 8.72
C THR A 70 -20.72 -0.40 9.59
N LYS A 71 -21.63 0.11 10.43
CA LYS A 71 -21.33 1.20 11.38
C LYS A 71 -20.35 0.81 12.49
N ASP A 72 -19.67 -0.34 12.37
CA ASP A 72 -18.71 -0.80 13.35
C ASP A 72 -17.37 -0.06 13.21
N PRO A 73 -16.76 0.39 14.32
CA PRO A 73 -15.45 1.05 14.28
C PRO A 73 -14.33 0.16 13.72
N TRP A 74 -14.52 -1.16 13.75
CA TRP A 74 -13.60 -2.14 13.17
C TRP A 74 -13.62 -2.16 11.64
N ASP A 75 -14.75 -1.80 11.02
CA ASP A 75 -14.83 -1.71 9.55
C ASP A 75 -14.10 -0.46 9.05
N ILE A 76 -14.15 0.65 9.78
CA ILE A 76 -13.34 1.85 9.49
C ILE A 76 -11.85 1.50 9.48
N LEU A 77 -11.38 0.75 10.47
CA LEU A 77 -9.97 0.34 10.54
C LEU A 77 -9.57 -0.50 9.33
N ARG A 78 -10.44 -1.41 8.87
CA ARG A 78 -10.18 -2.23 7.68
C ARG A 78 -10.19 -1.44 6.38
N VAL A 79 -10.97 -0.36 6.27
CA VAL A 79 -10.94 0.56 5.11
C VAL A 79 -9.59 1.28 5.00
N ILE A 80 -8.94 1.55 6.13
CA ILE A 80 -7.68 2.32 6.19
C ILE A 80 -6.45 1.43 5.95
N ILE A 81 -6.54 0.12 6.15
CA ILE A 81 -5.41 -0.80 5.95
C ILE A 81 -4.89 -0.77 4.50
N PRO A 82 -5.72 -0.93 3.45
CA PRO A 82 -5.25 -0.90 2.06
C PRO A 82 -4.50 0.38 1.65
N PRO A 83 -5.02 1.61 1.89
CA PRO A 83 -4.30 2.83 1.51
C PRO A 83 -3.02 3.03 2.33
N VAL A 84 -3.01 2.70 3.63
CA VAL A 84 -1.80 2.87 4.44
C VAL A 84 -0.72 1.85 4.07
N ALA A 85 -1.11 0.61 3.75
CA ALA A 85 -0.19 -0.38 3.21
C ALA A 85 0.42 0.09 1.88
N PHE A 86 -0.37 0.70 0.99
CA PHE A 86 0.13 1.27 -0.26
C PHE A 86 1.15 2.40 -0.02
N VAL A 87 0.88 3.29 0.94
CA VAL A 87 1.83 4.35 1.32
C VAL A 87 3.12 3.75 1.89
N ALA A 88 3.03 2.83 2.85
CA ALA A 88 4.21 2.18 3.42
C ALA A 88 5.02 1.40 2.37
N TRP A 89 4.34 0.71 1.46
CA TRP A 89 4.98 -0.04 0.37
C TRP A 89 5.68 0.89 -0.62
N SER A 90 5.04 1.99 -1.03
CA SER A 90 5.65 2.97 -1.95
C SER A 90 6.83 3.71 -1.32
N MET A 91 6.86 3.87 0.00
CA MET A 91 8.01 4.41 0.74
C MET A 91 9.22 3.46 0.81
N LEU A 92 9.01 2.14 0.67
CA LEU A 92 10.07 1.13 0.68
C LEU A 92 10.76 0.95 -0.68
N GLN A 93 10.19 1.52 -1.74
CA GLN A 93 10.72 1.45 -3.10
C GLN A 93 11.45 2.76 -3.47
N LYS A 94 12.45 2.68 -4.35
CA LYS A 94 13.15 3.85 -4.91
C LYS A 94 12.42 4.38 -6.15
N ALA A 95 12.42 5.70 -6.34
CA ALA A 95 11.84 6.39 -7.50
C ALA A 95 10.34 6.11 -7.71
N THR A 96 9.55 6.22 -6.65
CA THR A 96 8.11 5.92 -6.68
C THR A 96 7.22 7.15 -6.69
N ALA A 97 5.91 6.91 -6.81
CA ALA A 97 4.91 7.96 -6.70
C ALA A 97 4.98 8.74 -5.37
N PHE A 98 5.53 8.12 -4.31
CA PHE A 98 5.78 8.78 -3.03
C PHE A 98 6.89 9.85 -3.13
N ASP A 99 7.93 9.62 -3.93
CA ASP A 99 9.00 10.62 -4.16
C ASP A 99 8.48 11.91 -4.78
N ALA A 100 7.49 11.81 -5.67
CA ALA A 100 6.83 12.95 -6.27
C ALA A 100 5.89 13.70 -5.30
N ALA A 101 5.24 12.96 -4.38
CA ALA A 101 4.34 13.55 -3.39
C ALA A 101 5.08 14.25 -2.24
N PHE A 102 6.22 13.71 -1.81
CA PHE A 102 7.01 14.21 -0.68
C PHE A 102 8.50 14.34 -1.04
N PRO A 103 8.89 15.31 -1.89
CA PRO A 103 10.27 15.41 -2.38
C PRO A 103 11.32 15.74 -1.31
N GLY A 104 10.93 16.26 -0.14
CA GLY A 104 11.85 16.74 0.90
C GLY A 104 12.33 15.70 1.92
N LEU A 105 11.81 14.46 1.89
CA LEU A 105 12.19 13.41 2.85
C LEU A 105 13.40 12.63 2.34
N ARG A 106 14.42 12.35 3.18
CA ARG A 106 15.56 11.52 2.76
C ARG A 106 15.17 10.04 2.69
N GLU A 107 15.80 9.28 1.79
CA GLU A 107 15.51 7.84 1.58
C GLU A 107 15.57 7.01 2.88
N VAL A 108 16.56 7.29 3.73
CA VAL A 108 16.75 6.60 5.01
C VAL A 108 15.58 6.85 5.97
N ASP A 109 15.14 8.11 6.09
CA ASP A 109 14.08 8.50 7.03
C ASP A 109 12.74 7.86 6.60
N ARG A 110 12.47 7.78 5.29
CA ARG A 110 11.29 7.10 4.74
C ARG A 110 11.29 5.61 5.01
N THR A 111 12.44 4.96 4.80
CA THR A 111 12.58 3.52 5.01
C THR A 111 12.30 3.17 6.47
N VAL A 112 12.85 3.94 7.42
CA VAL A 112 12.62 3.72 8.84
C VAL A 112 11.14 3.90 9.19
N ILE A 113 10.52 4.99 8.75
CA ILE A 113 9.08 5.24 8.98
C ILE A 113 8.23 4.10 8.40
N ALA A 114 8.52 3.67 7.17
CA ALA A 114 7.79 2.61 6.49
C ALA A 114 7.89 1.27 7.23
N LEU A 115 9.05 0.93 7.78
CA LEU A 115 9.24 -0.28 8.57
C LEU A 115 8.42 -0.25 9.87
N PHE A 116 8.40 0.87 10.59
CA PHE A 116 7.57 1.00 11.79
C PHE A 116 6.07 0.92 11.46
N VAL A 117 5.62 1.58 10.40
CA VAL A 117 4.23 1.51 9.93
C VAL A 117 3.87 0.09 9.51
N ALA A 118 4.75 -0.60 8.77
CA ALA A 118 4.54 -1.98 8.33
C ALA A 118 4.33 -2.95 9.51
N VAL A 119 5.14 -2.82 10.57
CA VAL A 119 5.01 -3.68 11.76
C VAL A 119 3.70 -3.40 12.49
N ILE A 120 3.35 -2.13 12.70
CA ILE A 120 2.11 -1.73 13.39
C ILE A 120 0.88 -2.23 12.61
N PHE A 121 0.85 -1.98 11.30
CA PHE A 121 -0.28 -2.39 10.45
C PHE A 121 -0.35 -3.91 10.26
N GLY A 122 0.79 -4.59 10.15
CA GLY A 122 0.83 -6.06 10.09
C GLY A 122 0.23 -6.71 11.35
N ALA A 123 0.55 -6.17 12.54
CA ALA A 123 -0.02 -6.63 13.79
C ALA A 123 -1.55 -6.38 13.87
N ILE A 124 -2.00 -5.18 13.45
CA ILE A 124 -3.41 -4.82 13.40
C ILE A 124 -4.18 -5.71 12.42
N ALA A 125 -3.64 -5.94 11.22
CA ALA A 125 -4.25 -6.77 10.19
C ALA A 125 -4.45 -8.22 10.68
N LYS A 126 -3.44 -8.78 11.38
CA LYS A 126 -3.54 -10.12 11.97
C LYS A 126 -4.62 -10.20 13.04
N ALA A 127 -4.65 -9.25 13.97
CA ALA A 127 -5.68 -9.22 15.02
C ALA A 127 -7.10 -9.10 14.44
N LEU A 128 -7.26 -8.38 13.32
CA LEU A 128 -8.52 -8.23 12.60
C LEU A 128 -8.96 -9.50 11.85
N ALA A 129 -8.00 -10.26 11.32
CA ALA A 129 -8.25 -11.56 10.70
C ALA A 129 -8.70 -12.57 11.76
N ASP A 130 -7.97 -12.67 12.88
CA ASP A 130 -8.31 -13.55 14.00
C ASP A 130 -9.71 -13.25 14.57
N LYS A 131 -10.13 -11.98 14.57
CA LYS A 131 -11.47 -11.58 14.98
C LYS A 131 -12.54 -11.96 13.95
N ALA A 132 -12.26 -11.78 12.65
CA ALA A 132 -13.19 -12.16 11.58
C ALA A 132 -13.47 -13.67 11.60
N ASP A 133 -12.43 -14.49 11.74
CA ASP A 133 -12.55 -15.95 11.77
C ASP A 133 -13.37 -16.43 12.97
N LYS A 134 -13.24 -15.77 14.13
CA LYS A 134 -14.05 -16.05 15.32
C LYS A 134 -15.52 -15.69 15.12
N GLU A 135 -15.81 -14.54 14.50
CA GLU A 135 -17.18 -14.11 14.20
C GLU A 135 -17.87 -15.08 13.22
N ASP A 136 -17.18 -15.52 12.16
CA ASP A 136 -17.70 -16.49 11.19
C ASP A 136 -17.93 -17.88 11.80
N SER A 137 -17.00 -18.35 12.63
CA SER A 137 -17.14 -19.63 13.37
C SER A 137 -18.34 -19.61 14.31
N SER A 138 -18.57 -18.49 15.02
CA SER A 138 -19.71 -18.32 15.92
C SER A 138 -21.06 -18.30 15.19
N ARG A 139 -21.12 -17.68 14.00
CA ARG A 139 -22.31 -17.66 13.14
C ARG A 139 -22.59 -19.02 12.52
N ALA A 140 -21.56 -19.77 12.14
CA ALA A 140 -21.69 -21.13 11.62
C ALA A 140 -22.18 -22.12 12.69
N GLY A 141 -21.69 -22.00 13.93
CA GLY A 141 -22.16 -22.81 15.06
C GLY A 141 -23.61 -22.53 15.44
N LYS A 142 -24.06 -21.27 15.34
CA LYS A 142 -25.45 -20.87 15.64
C LYS A 142 -26.47 -21.30 14.58
N LYS A 143 -26.03 -21.73 13.39
CA LYS A 143 -26.89 -22.21 12.29
C LYS A 143 -27.10 -23.73 12.28
N ARG A 144 -26.47 -24.49 13.18
CA ARG A 144 -26.76 -25.93 13.35
C ARG A 144 -27.82 -26.09 14.45
N PRO A 145 -29.07 -26.49 14.13
CA PRO A 145 -30.03 -26.94 15.13
C PRO A 145 -29.62 -28.27 15.76
#